data_AF-A0A379I944-F1
#
_entry.id   AF-A0A379I944-F1
#
_cell.length_a   1.000
_cell.length_b   1.000
_cell.length_c   1.000
_cell.angle_alpha   90.00
_cell.angle_beta   90.00
_cell.angle_gamma   90.00
#
_symmetry.space_group_name_H-M   'P 1'
#
loop_
_entity.id
_entity.type
_entity.pdbx_description
1 polymer ?
#
loop_
_entity_poly.entity_id
_entity_poly.type
_entity_poly.pdbx_seq_one_letter_code
_entity_poly.pdbx_strand_id
1 'polypeptide(L)'
;MHLPAHDVKVPPLLEALRSGTAQLHVALEKRLPFFSPMLDTDGYRRLLEAYYGFYQPMESQLYDSGLIPVGFDQKLRVKTPTLHRDLIALGLARQAIAALPLCPRLPRLDTPAACLGTLYVLEGATLGGQVLRREMARSLALDASNGGAFLNVYGAETGRRWKDFLDYLGHAPLDGPGRQQAVDAACSTFSCFEQWLDSQEVLL
;
A
#
# COMPACT_ATOMS: atom_id res chain seq x y z
N MET A 1 12.22 -26.08 35.12
CA MET A 1 11.55 -24.77 35.16
C MET A 1 11.27 -24.35 33.72
N HIS A 2 10.04 -24.58 33.25
CA HIS A 2 9.57 -24.06 31.97
C HIS A 2 9.24 -22.58 32.15
N LEU A 3 9.97 -21.68 31.49
CA LEU A 3 9.59 -20.28 31.38
C LEU A 3 8.25 -20.22 30.61
N PRO A 4 7.25 -19.45 31.07
CA PRO A 4 6.03 -19.28 30.32
C PRO A 4 6.36 -18.56 29.01
N ALA A 5 5.84 -19.07 27.90
CA ALA A 5 5.86 -18.34 26.63
C ALA A 5 5.21 -16.98 26.89
N HIS A 6 5.96 -15.90 26.66
CA HIS A 6 5.40 -14.56 26.69
C HIS A 6 4.28 -14.52 25.67
N ASP A 7 3.04 -14.45 26.15
CA ASP A 7 1.87 -14.12 25.36
C ASP A 7 2.12 -12.71 24.79
N VAL A 8 2.60 -12.64 23.55
CA VAL A 8 2.93 -11.38 22.89
C VAL A 8 1.61 -10.67 22.64
N LYS A 9 1.17 -9.87 23.62
CA LYS A 9 -0.01 -9.02 23.46
C LYS A 9 0.20 -8.13 22.24
N VAL A 10 -0.69 -8.27 21.27
CA VAL A 10 -0.75 -7.41 20.10
C VAL A 10 -0.85 -5.95 20.58
N PRO A 11 -0.02 -5.02 20.07
CA PRO A 11 -0.10 -3.63 20.46
C PRO A 11 -1.51 -3.07 20.21
N PRO A 12 -2.09 -2.27 21.14
CA PRO A 12 -3.47 -1.80 21.01
C PRO A 12 -3.77 -1.04 19.70
N LEU A 13 -2.79 -0.30 19.18
CA LEU A 13 -2.92 0.40 17.90
C LEU A 13 -3.02 -0.58 16.72
N LEU A 14 -2.23 -1.65 16.71
CA LEU A 14 -2.27 -2.66 15.66
C LEU A 14 -3.61 -3.42 15.65
N GLU A 15 -4.13 -3.75 16.82
CA GLU A 15 -5.46 -4.36 16.96
C GLU A 15 -6.57 -3.43 16.45
N ALA A 16 -6.51 -2.15 16.81
CA ALA A 16 -7.46 -1.14 16.35
C ALA A 16 -7.42 -0.96 14.82
N LEU A 17 -6.22 -0.88 14.22
CA LEU A 17 -6.05 -0.78 12.76
C LEU A 17 -6.60 -2.00 12.04
N ARG A 18 -6.25 -3.22 12.49
CA ARG A 18 -6.77 -4.46 11.91
C ARG A 18 -8.29 -4.51 11.93
N SER A 19 -8.87 -4.22 13.09
CA SER A 19 -10.32 -4.26 13.27
C SER A 19 -11.02 -3.18 12.43
N GLY A 20 -10.47 -1.96 12.42
CA GLY A 20 -11.03 -0.82 11.69
C GLY A 20 -11.00 -0.98 10.17
N THR A 21 -9.95 -1.62 9.61
CA THR A 21 -9.78 -1.71 8.16
C THR A 21 -10.19 -3.06 7.55
N ALA A 22 -10.54 -4.08 8.36
CA ALA A 22 -10.76 -5.43 7.87
C ALA A 22 -11.83 -5.52 6.76
N GLN A 23 -12.98 -4.87 6.95
CA GLN A 23 -14.06 -4.90 5.96
C GLN A 23 -13.70 -4.16 4.67
N LEU A 24 -13.01 -3.01 4.78
CA LEU A 24 -12.57 -2.22 3.62
C LEU A 24 -11.53 -2.98 2.79
N HIS A 25 -10.59 -3.66 3.44
CA HIS A 25 -9.61 -4.52 2.76
C HIS A 25 -10.31 -5.62 1.94
N VAL A 26 -11.21 -6.37 2.58
CA VAL A 26 -11.94 -7.46 1.91
C VAL A 26 -12.84 -6.94 0.78
N ALA A 27 -13.47 -5.77 0.97
CA ALA A 27 -14.32 -5.16 -0.05
C ALA A 27 -13.50 -4.77 -1.28
N LEU A 28 -12.37 -4.07 -1.09
CA LEU A 28 -11.48 -3.67 -2.18
C LEU A 28 -10.90 -4.88 -2.91
N GLU A 29 -10.43 -5.90 -2.18
CA GLU A 29 -9.83 -7.11 -2.76
C GLU A 29 -10.76 -7.81 -3.75
N LYS A 30 -12.06 -7.89 -3.43
CA LYS A 30 -13.07 -8.51 -4.31
C LYS A 30 -13.30 -7.75 -5.62
N ARG A 31 -12.97 -6.46 -5.65
CA ARG A 31 -13.16 -5.59 -6.81
C ARG A 31 -11.92 -5.48 -7.69
N LEU A 32 -10.76 -5.92 -7.21
CA LEU A 32 -9.53 -5.88 -7.99
C LEU A 32 -9.53 -6.98 -9.07
N PRO A 33 -9.10 -6.68 -10.31
CA PRO A 33 -9.25 -7.61 -11.42
C PRO A 33 -8.15 -8.67 -11.49
N PHE A 34 -7.24 -8.76 -10.52
CA PHE A 34 -6.05 -9.65 -10.59
C PHE A 34 -6.38 -11.13 -10.83
N PHE A 35 -7.55 -11.60 -10.39
CA PHE A 35 -8.01 -12.98 -10.59
C PHE A 35 -9.10 -13.09 -11.67
N SER A 36 -9.41 -12.00 -12.37
CA SER A 36 -10.36 -12.01 -13.47
C SER A 36 -9.76 -12.73 -14.68
N PRO A 37 -10.48 -13.69 -15.30
CA PRO A 37 -10.02 -14.32 -16.53
C PRO A 37 -9.98 -13.36 -17.72
N MET A 38 -10.60 -12.18 -17.59
CA MET A 38 -10.63 -11.13 -18.62
C MET A 38 -9.50 -10.10 -18.47
N LEU A 39 -8.70 -10.19 -17.41
CA LEU A 39 -7.55 -9.32 -17.26
C LEU A 39 -6.48 -9.72 -18.27
N ASP A 40 -6.13 -8.81 -19.17
CA ASP A 40 -5.01 -8.92 -20.11
C ASP A 40 -3.88 -7.93 -19.73
N THR A 41 -2.80 -7.94 -20.52
CA THR A 41 -1.63 -7.07 -20.29
C THR A 41 -1.99 -5.58 -20.37
N ASP A 42 -2.88 -5.17 -21.27
CA ASP A 42 -3.31 -3.76 -21.39
C ASP A 42 -4.17 -3.35 -20.19
N GLY A 43 -5.05 -4.22 -19.71
CA GLY A 43 -5.82 -4.02 -18.48
C GLY A 43 -4.93 -3.93 -17.25
N TYR A 44 -3.92 -4.81 -17.14
CA TYR A 44 -2.92 -4.74 -16.07
C TYR A 44 -2.13 -3.44 -16.11
N ARG A 45 -1.74 -2.98 -17.31
CA ARG A 45 -1.04 -1.71 -17.49
C ARG A 45 -1.89 -0.54 -17.03
N ARG A 46 -3.16 -0.45 -17.44
CA ARG A 46 -4.11 0.57 -16.95
C ARG A 46 -4.26 0.53 -15.43
N LEU A 47 -4.30 -0.67 -14.85
CA LEU A 47 -4.33 -0.83 -13.39
C LEU A 47 -3.07 -0.25 -12.73
N LEU A 48 -1.87 -0.51 -13.27
CA LEU A 48 -0.64 0.10 -12.74
C LEU A 48 -0.55 1.61 -12.98
N GLU A 49 -1.11 2.13 -14.08
CA GLU A 49 -1.23 3.56 -14.32
C GLU A 49 -2.08 4.22 -13.22
N ALA A 50 -3.23 3.61 -12.89
CA ALA A 50 -4.09 4.06 -11.80
C ALA A 50 -3.39 3.93 -10.42
N TYR A 51 -2.67 2.84 -10.17
CA TYR A 51 -1.87 2.71 -8.94
C TYR A 51 -0.81 3.81 -8.84
N TYR A 52 -0.08 4.09 -9.92
CA TYR A 52 0.87 5.20 -9.98
C TYR A 52 0.19 6.54 -9.68
N GLY A 53 -0.97 6.80 -10.30
CA GLY A 53 -1.76 8.01 -10.07
C GLY A 53 -2.17 8.23 -8.62
N PHE A 54 -2.33 7.16 -7.82
CA PHE A 54 -2.58 7.27 -6.39
C PHE A 54 -1.30 7.36 -5.55
N TYR A 55 -0.36 6.44 -5.77
CA TYR A 55 0.86 6.33 -4.95
C TYR A 55 1.75 7.55 -5.07
N GLN A 56 1.89 8.14 -6.27
CA GLN A 56 2.78 9.28 -6.47
C GLN A 56 2.42 10.47 -5.56
N PRO A 57 1.18 11.02 -5.61
CA PRO A 57 0.86 12.17 -4.78
C PRO A 57 0.71 11.79 -3.30
N MET A 58 0.27 10.56 -2.99
CA MET A 58 0.16 10.05 -1.62
C MET A 58 1.53 9.94 -0.94
N GLU A 59 2.52 9.34 -1.59
CA GLU A 59 3.88 9.23 -1.07
C GLU A 59 4.56 10.60 -0.96
N SER A 60 4.36 11.50 -1.93
CA SER A 60 4.85 12.88 -1.83
C SER A 60 4.28 13.56 -0.58
N GLN A 61 2.95 13.60 -0.43
CA GLN A 61 2.30 14.22 0.73
C GLN A 61 2.77 13.60 2.06
N LEU A 62 2.94 12.27 2.10
CA LEU A 62 3.35 11.55 3.30
C LEU A 62 4.78 11.85 3.72
N TYR A 63 5.73 11.76 2.79
CA TYR A 63 7.14 11.96 3.10
C TYR A 63 7.51 13.46 3.20
N ASP A 64 6.78 14.35 2.55
CA ASP A 64 6.95 15.81 2.67
C ASP A 64 6.25 16.40 3.92
N SER A 65 5.37 15.64 4.59
CA SER A 65 4.61 16.12 5.75
C SER A 65 5.48 16.56 6.93
N GLY A 66 6.65 15.93 7.12
CA GLY A 66 7.46 16.08 8.33
C GLY A 66 6.80 15.54 9.61
N LEU A 67 5.67 14.83 9.49
CA LEU A 67 4.86 14.36 10.63
C LEU A 67 5.06 12.88 10.96
N ILE A 68 5.80 12.13 10.12
CA ILE A 68 6.15 10.75 10.43
C ILE A 68 7.04 10.73 11.68
N PRO A 69 6.67 9.99 12.75
CA PRO A 69 7.50 9.91 13.94
C PRO A 69 8.93 9.41 13.65
N VAL A 70 9.86 9.80 14.51
CA VAL A 70 11.27 9.40 14.40
C VAL A 70 11.43 7.88 14.50
N GLY A 71 12.43 7.34 13.79
CA GLY A 71 12.74 5.90 13.81
C GLY A 71 12.16 5.10 12.64
N PHE A 72 11.41 5.74 11.74
CA PHE A 72 10.96 5.12 10.49
C PHE A 72 11.96 5.33 9.35
N ASP A 73 12.43 4.25 8.73
CA ASP A 73 13.25 4.32 7.52
C ASP A 73 12.39 4.60 6.28
N GLN A 74 12.30 5.87 5.91
CA GLN A 74 11.48 6.35 4.79
C GLN A 74 12.08 5.98 3.42
N LYS A 75 13.41 6.08 3.26
CA LYS A 75 14.06 6.00 1.94
C LYS A 75 13.86 4.64 1.26
N LEU A 76 13.87 3.56 2.05
CA LEU A 76 13.72 2.21 1.53
C LEU A 76 12.25 1.75 1.42
N ARG A 77 11.30 2.66 1.61
CA ARG A 77 9.86 2.36 1.65
C ARG A 77 9.04 3.16 0.62
N VAL A 78 9.69 3.85 -0.30
CA VAL A 78 9.00 4.53 -1.42
C VAL A 78 8.75 3.52 -2.55
N LYS A 79 7.49 3.37 -2.98
CA LYS A 79 7.07 2.40 -4.02
C LYS A 79 6.98 3.04 -5.40
N THR A 80 6.73 4.34 -5.47
CA THR A 80 6.50 5.07 -6.74
C THR A 80 7.61 4.86 -7.78
N PRO A 81 8.92 4.84 -7.43
CA PRO A 81 9.97 4.53 -8.41
C PRO A 81 9.84 3.14 -9.04
N THR A 82 9.33 2.15 -8.30
CA THR A 82 9.10 0.80 -8.79
C THR A 82 7.92 0.77 -9.76
N LEU A 83 6.80 1.44 -9.43
CA LEU A 83 5.66 1.60 -10.36
C LEU A 83 6.10 2.27 -11.67
N HIS A 84 6.87 3.35 -11.57
CA HIS A 84 7.40 4.04 -12.76
C HIS A 84 8.28 3.11 -13.62
N ARG A 85 9.10 2.26 -13.00
CA ARG A 85 9.91 1.26 -13.72
C ARG A 85 9.04 0.21 -14.42
N ASP A 86 8.01 -0.29 -13.74
CA ASP A 86 7.09 -1.26 -14.31
C ASP A 86 6.32 -0.68 -15.50
N LEU A 87 5.83 0.56 -15.39
CA LEU A 87 5.16 1.23 -16.49
C LEU A 87 6.05 1.38 -17.73
N ILE A 88 7.35 1.67 -17.55
CA ILE A 88 8.31 1.65 -18.67
C ILE A 88 8.43 0.24 -19.26
N ALA A 89 8.57 -0.78 -18.43
CA ALA A 89 8.70 -2.17 -18.90
C ALA A 89 7.44 -2.65 -19.65
N LEU A 90 6.27 -2.12 -19.29
CA LEU A 90 4.99 -2.33 -19.96
C LEU A 90 4.79 -1.43 -21.20
N GLY A 91 5.81 -0.67 -21.60
CA GLY A 91 5.85 0.06 -22.87
C GLY A 91 5.45 1.54 -22.80
N LEU A 92 5.22 2.13 -21.62
CA LEU A 92 4.98 3.56 -21.54
C LEU A 92 6.27 4.36 -21.70
N ALA A 93 6.18 5.42 -22.51
CA ALA A 93 7.23 6.41 -22.59
C ALA A 93 7.18 7.33 -21.35
N ARG A 94 8.34 7.86 -20.92
CA ARG A 94 8.46 8.69 -19.71
C ARG A 94 7.52 9.90 -19.71
N GLN A 95 7.35 10.53 -20.86
CA GLN A 95 6.44 11.66 -21.05
C GLN A 95 4.98 11.26 -20.87
N ALA A 96 4.60 10.03 -21.23
CA ALA A 96 3.25 9.53 -21.01
C ALA A 96 3.01 9.28 -19.51
N ILE A 97 3.99 8.72 -18.80
CA ILE A 97 3.93 8.51 -17.33
C ILE A 97 3.80 9.86 -16.61
N ALA A 98 4.55 10.88 -17.03
CA ALA A 98 4.48 12.22 -16.45
C ALA A 98 3.15 12.94 -16.69
N ALA A 99 2.37 12.51 -17.70
CA ALA A 99 1.06 13.05 -18.04
C ALA A 99 -0.10 12.22 -17.46
N LEU A 100 0.17 11.13 -16.74
CA LEU A 100 -0.87 10.32 -16.13
C LEU A 100 -1.70 11.15 -15.13
N PRO A 101 -3.01 10.92 -15.06
CA PRO A 101 -3.84 11.60 -14.09
C PRO A 101 -3.44 11.17 -12.67
N LEU A 102 -3.38 12.14 -11.76
CA LEU A 102 -3.03 11.93 -10.36
C LEU A 102 -4.28 12.08 -9.50
N CYS A 103 -4.37 11.27 -8.44
CA CYS A 103 -5.52 11.29 -7.54
C CYS A 103 -5.66 12.67 -6.87
N PRO A 104 -6.77 13.41 -7.10
CA PRO A 104 -6.92 14.76 -6.57
C PRO A 104 -7.40 14.78 -5.11
N ARG A 105 -7.90 13.64 -4.59
CA ARG A 105 -8.51 13.53 -3.26
C ARG A 105 -7.80 12.46 -2.44
N LEU A 106 -6.84 12.90 -1.64
CA LEU A 106 -6.06 12.05 -0.74
C LEU A 106 -6.57 12.14 0.70
N PRO A 107 -6.26 11.15 1.55
CA PRO A 107 -6.49 11.25 2.98
C PRO A 107 -5.74 12.46 3.56
N ARG A 108 -6.32 13.06 4.62
CA ARG A 108 -5.65 14.14 5.34
C ARG A 108 -4.48 13.57 6.14
N LEU A 109 -3.34 14.23 6.06
CA LEU A 109 -2.12 13.92 6.80
C LEU A 109 -1.67 15.13 7.62
N ASP A 110 -2.51 15.52 8.58
CA ASP A 110 -2.31 16.68 9.45
C ASP A 110 -1.80 16.31 10.86
N THR A 111 -1.68 15.01 11.15
CA THR A 111 -1.13 14.51 12.43
C THR A 111 -0.16 13.34 12.23
N PRO A 112 0.74 13.08 13.20
CA PRO A 112 1.57 11.87 13.20
C PRO A 112 0.76 10.58 13.22
N ALA A 113 -0.38 10.57 13.91
CA ALA A 113 -1.30 9.43 13.94
C ALA A 113 -1.85 9.14 12.53
N ALA A 114 -2.25 10.17 11.79
CA ALA A 114 -2.73 10.00 10.42
C ALA A 114 -1.65 9.40 9.51
N CYS A 115 -0.40 9.85 9.63
CA CYS A 115 0.72 9.28 8.89
C CYS A 115 0.93 7.79 9.20
N LEU A 116 0.83 7.39 10.47
CA LEU A 116 0.93 5.97 10.87
C LEU A 116 -0.20 5.11 10.30
N GLY A 117 -1.43 5.65 10.29
CA GLY A 117 -2.58 5.00 9.66
C GLY A 117 -2.40 4.76 8.17
N THR A 118 -1.98 5.78 7.43
CA THR A 118 -1.69 5.66 5.99
C THR A 118 -0.52 4.71 5.72
N LEU A 119 0.57 4.80 6.49
CA LEU A 119 1.70 3.88 6.38
C LEU A 119 1.27 2.43 6.61
N TYR A 120 0.36 2.17 7.54
CA TYR A 120 -0.16 0.82 7.77
C TYR A 120 -0.81 0.21 6.52
N VAL A 121 -1.58 1.01 5.77
CA VAL A 121 -2.19 0.57 4.52
C VAL A 121 -1.13 0.33 3.44
N LEU A 122 -0.21 1.27 3.23
CA LEU A 122 0.81 1.18 2.18
C LEU A 122 1.82 0.06 2.43
N GLU A 123 2.26 -0.14 3.67
CA GLU A 123 3.15 -1.26 4.03
C GLU A 123 2.40 -2.60 3.99
N GLY A 124 1.15 -2.64 4.47
CA GLY A 124 0.32 -3.84 4.46
C GLY A 124 0.06 -4.37 3.05
N ALA A 125 -0.16 -3.47 2.08
CA ALA A 125 -0.39 -3.83 0.68
C ALA A 125 0.77 -4.64 0.06
N THR A 126 2.00 -4.49 0.56
CA THR A 126 3.16 -5.23 0.07
C THR A 126 3.11 -6.74 0.36
N LEU A 127 2.37 -7.15 1.40
CA LEU A 127 2.14 -8.55 1.72
C LEU A 127 1.20 -9.19 0.70
N GLY A 128 0.09 -8.51 0.36
CA GLY A 128 -0.87 -8.97 -0.65
C GLY A 128 -0.21 -9.12 -2.02
N GLY A 129 0.72 -8.21 -2.36
CA GLY A 129 1.52 -8.30 -3.59
C GLY A 129 2.22 -9.65 -3.80
N GLN A 130 2.66 -10.33 -2.72
CA GLN A 130 3.31 -11.64 -2.82
C GLN A 130 2.39 -12.75 -3.31
N VAL A 131 1.08 -12.63 -3.07
CA VAL A 131 0.06 -13.53 -3.63
C VAL A 131 -0.19 -13.15 -5.09
N LEU A 132 -0.44 -11.86 -5.34
CA LEU A 132 -0.78 -11.33 -6.66
C LEU A 132 0.33 -11.56 -7.70
N ARG A 133 1.60 -11.49 -7.32
CA ARG A 133 2.72 -11.71 -8.26
C ARG A 133 2.71 -13.12 -8.87
N ARG A 134 2.26 -14.12 -8.09
CA ARG A 134 2.20 -15.51 -8.59
C ARG A 134 1.11 -15.65 -9.63
N GLU A 135 0.00 -14.95 -9.40
CA GLU A 135 -1.10 -14.92 -10.35
C GLU A 135 -0.68 -14.21 -11.64
N MET A 136 -0.08 -13.01 -11.56
CA MET A 136 0.37 -12.27 -12.74
C MET A 136 1.44 -13.03 -13.55
N ALA A 137 2.35 -13.74 -12.88
CA ALA A 137 3.33 -14.60 -13.56
C ALA A 137 2.66 -15.75 -14.31
N ARG A 138 1.58 -16.30 -13.75
CA ARG A 138 0.85 -17.44 -14.33
C ARG A 138 -0.08 -17.03 -15.47
N SER A 139 -0.84 -15.94 -15.30
CA SER A 139 -1.88 -15.53 -16.24
C SER A 139 -1.37 -14.61 -17.35
N LEU A 140 -0.37 -13.77 -17.07
CA LEU A 140 0.13 -12.75 -18.00
C LEU A 140 1.64 -12.86 -18.30
N ALA A 141 2.34 -13.85 -17.74
CA ALA A 141 3.80 -13.98 -17.83
C ALA A 141 4.56 -12.74 -17.31
N LEU A 142 4.00 -12.05 -16.31
CA LEU A 142 4.59 -10.87 -15.69
C LEU A 142 5.31 -11.20 -14.38
N ASP A 143 6.56 -10.74 -14.26
CA ASP A 143 7.39 -10.85 -13.07
C ASP A 143 8.14 -9.54 -12.79
N ALA A 144 9.03 -9.55 -11.79
CA ALA A 144 9.74 -8.34 -11.36
C ALA A 144 10.71 -7.74 -12.41
N SER A 145 10.97 -8.44 -13.51
CA SER A 145 11.85 -7.99 -14.60
C SER A 145 11.12 -7.31 -15.75
N ASN A 146 9.81 -7.56 -15.93
CA ASN A 146 9.07 -7.16 -17.13
C ASN A 146 7.73 -6.44 -16.84
N GLY A 147 7.57 -5.83 -15.67
CA GLY A 147 6.39 -5.01 -15.34
C GLY A 147 5.64 -5.41 -14.07
N GLY A 148 6.07 -6.44 -13.36
CA GLY A 148 5.48 -6.92 -12.11
C GLY A 148 6.31 -6.62 -10.85
N ALA A 149 7.27 -5.70 -10.88
CA ALA A 149 8.18 -5.44 -9.76
C ALA A 149 7.47 -4.83 -8.54
N PHE A 150 6.41 -4.06 -8.75
CA PHE A 150 5.63 -3.40 -7.70
C PHE A 150 4.95 -4.42 -6.78
N LEU A 151 4.43 -5.51 -7.35
CA LEU A 151 3.86 -6.63 -6.59
C LEU A 151 4.93 -7.38 -5.78
N ASN A 152 6.21 -7.09 -6.00
CA ASN A 152 7.35 -7.66 -5.30
C ASN A 152 8.34 -6.59 -4.82
N VAL A 153 7.84 -5.42 -4.42
CA VAL A 153 8.67 -4.21 -4.22
C VAL A 153 9.86 -4.40 -3.26
N TYR A 154 9.71 -5.27 -2.26
CA TYR A 154 10.77 -5.58 -1.31
C TYR A 154 11.43 -6.95 -1.51
N GLY A 155 10.98 -7.74 -2.48
CA GLY A 155 11.48 -9.10 -2.69
C GLY A 155 11.41 -9.96 -1.43
N ALA A 156 12.52 -10.66 -1.14
CA ALA A 156 12.67 -11.50 0.04
C ALA A 156 12.52 -10.73 1.37
N GLU A 157 12.75 -9.41 1.36
CA GLU A 157 12.70 -8.58 2.57
C GLU A 157 11.29 -8.18 3.00
N THR A 158 10.25 -8.54 2.21
CA THR A 158 8.85 -8.13 2.47
C THR A 158 8.41 -8.47 3.90
N GLY A 159 8.63 -9.71 4.34
CA GLY A 159 8.23 -10.15 5.68
C GLY A 159 9.01 -9.44 6.79
N ARG A 160 10.32 -9.24 6.61
CA ARG A 160 11.16 -8.52 7.58
C ARG A 160 10.74 -7.06 7.69
N ARG A 161 10.55 -6.37 6.57
CA ARG A 161 10.15 -4.94 6.54
C ARG A 161 8.77 -4.70 7.14
N TRP A 162 7.85 -5.64 6.95
CA TRP A 162 6.56 -5.61 7.62
C TRP A 162 6.70 -5.76 9.12
N LYS A 163 7.49 -6.75 9.58
CA LYS A 163 7.77 -6.92 11.01
C LYS A 163 8.42 -5.66 11.61
N ASP A 164 9.45 -5.11 10.97
CA ASP A 164 10.12 -3.89 11.41
C ASP A 164 9.13 -2.71 11.51
N PHE A 165 8.15 -2.64 10.60
CA PHE A 165 7.10 -1.62 10.66
C PHE A 165 6.10 -1.87 11.80
N LEU A 166 5.70 -3.13 12.04
CA LEU A 166 4.83 -3.47 13.17
C LEU A 166 5.49 -3.17 14.52
N ASP A 167 6.79 -3.46 14.64
CA ASP A 167 7.57 -3.14 15.83
C ASP A 167 7.62 -1.61 16.02
N TYR A 168 7.91 -0.84 14.96
CA TYR A 168 7.86 0.62 14.98
C TYR A 168 6.47 1.16 15.42
N LEU A 169 5.40 0.62 14.86
CA LEU A 169 4.02 1.00 15.17
C LEU A 169 3.63 0.64 16.62
N GLY A 170 4.14 -0.46 17.15
CA GLY A 170 3.94 -0.87 18.54
C GLY A 170 4.57 0.06 19.57
N HIS A 171 5.60 0.82 19.18
CA HIS A 171 6.27 1.81 20.05
C HIS A 171 5.70 3.23 19.90
N ALA A 172 4.72 3.45 19.01
CA ALA A 172 4.12 4.76 18.81
C ALA A 172 3.33 5.18 20.07
N PRO A 173 3.65 6.33 20.70
CA PRO A 173 3.02 6.76 21.95
C PRO A 173 1.67 7.44 21.67
N LEU A 174 0.70 6.70 21.12
CA LEU A 174 -0.65 7.21 20.85
C LEU A 174 -1.63 6.88 21.99
N ASP A 175 -2.33 7.91 22.46
CA ASP A 175 -3.47 7.78 23.35
C ASP A 175 -4.74 7.30 22.61
N GLY A 176 -5.87 7.23 23.30
CA GLY A 176 -7.14 6.79 22.70
C GLY A 176 -7.54 7.59 21.45
N PRO A 177 -7.63 8.93 21.54
CA PRO A 177 -7.89 9.79 20.40
C PRO A 177 -6.89 9.64 19.26
N GLY A 178 -5.58 9.59 19.54
CA GLY A 178 -4.55 9.39 18.52
C GLY A 178 -4.68 8.04 17.82
N ARG A 179 -5.02 6.97 18.54
CA ARG A 179 -5.30 5.67 17.92
C ARG A 179 -6.50 5.74 16.98
N GLN A 180 -7.58 6.42 17.38
CA GLN A 180 -8.74 6.59 16.51
C GLN A 180 -8.38 7.38 15.25
N GLN A 181 -7.60 8.46 15.37
CA GLN A 181 -7.12 9.23 14.20
C GLN A 181 -6.31 8.37 13.22
N ALA A 182 -5.46 7.47 13.73
CA ALA A 182 -4.72 6.53 12.88
C ALA A 182 -5.65 5.56 12.15
N VAL A 183 -6.69 5.04 12.83
CA VAL A 183 -7.71 4.18 12.22
C VAL A 183 -8.48 4.95 11.14
N ASP A 184 -8.93 6.16 11.44
CA ASP A 184 -9.70 6.99 10.50
C ASP A 184 -8.87 7.31 9.25
N ALA A 185 -7.58 7.62 9.40
CA ALA A 185 -6.67 7.85 8.28
C ALA A 185 -6.43 6.58 7.45
N ALA A 186 -6.29 5.42 8.09
CA ALA A 186 -6.17 4.13 7.39
C ALA A 186 -7.44 3.82 6.58
N CYS A 187 -8.62 3.98 7.18
CA CYS A 187 -9.91 3.83 6.51
C CYS A 187 -10.06 4.82 5.34
N SER A 188 -9.71 6.10 5.56
CA SER A 188 -9.73 7.11 4.50
C SER A 188 -8.76 6.78 3.38
N THR A 189 -7.60 6.18 3.67
CA THR A 189 -6.64 5.75 2.64
C THR A 189 -7.25 4.66 1.75
N PHE A 190 -7.91 3.66 2.34
CA PHE A 190 -8.65 2.65 1.58
C PHE A 190 -9.76 3.27 0.72
N SER A 191 -10.61 4.13 1.31
CA SER A 191 -11.73 4.74 0.59
C SER A 191 -11.27 5.65 -0.54
N CYS A 192 -10.23 6.47 -0.33
CA CYS A 192 -9.65 7.31 -1.39
C CYS A 192 -9.05 6.44 -2.51
N PHE A 193 -8.34 5.37 -2.17
CA PHE A 193 -7.76 4.48 -3.15
C PHE A 193 -8.82 3.77 -3.98
N GLU A 194 -9.84 3.20 -3.33
CA GLU A 194 -10.95 2.55 -4.01
C GLU A 194 -11.72 3.51 -4.93
N GLN A 195 -12.10 4.69 -4.43
CA GLN A 195 -12.79 5.70 -5.25
C GLN A 195 -11.94 6.16 -6.44
N TRP A 196 -10.63 6.25 -6.25
CA TRP A 196 -9.72 6.57 -7.33
C TRP A 196 -9.70 5.47 -8.39
N LEU A 197 -9.45 4.22 -8.01
CA LEU A 197 -9.43 3.09 -8.96
C LEU A 197 -10.77 2.92 -9.69
N ASP A 198 -11.88 3.13 -8.99
CA ASP A 198 -13.23 3.13 -9.56
C ASP A 198 -13.37 4.22 -10.64
N SER A 199 -12.92 5.45 -10.33
CA SER A 199 -12.95 6.57 -11.29
C SER A 199 -12.04 6.38 -12.51
N GLN A 200 -11.05 5.48 -12.42
CA GLN A 200 -10.18 5.11 -13.53
C GLN A 200 -10.72 3.89 -14.30
N GLU A 201 -11.89 3.35 -13.92
CA GLU A 201 -12.54 2.22 -14.57
C GLU A 201 -11.64 0.95 -14.62
N VAL A 202 -10.84 0.73 -13.57
CA VAL A 202 -9.93 -0.43 -13.46
C VAL A 202 -10.37 -1.46 -12.41
N LEU A 203 -11.53 -1.26 -11.79
CA LEU A 203 -12.17 -2.23 -10.89
C LEU A 203 -13.21 -3.07 -11.63
N LEU A 204 -13.56 -4.23 -11.07
CA LEU A 204 -14.64 -5.11 -11.51
C LEU A 204 -16.04 -4.56 -11.18
#